data_AF-A0A0K9XWS6-F1
#
_entry.id   AF-A0A0K9XWS6-F1
#
_cell.length_a   1.000
_cell.length_b   1.000
_cell.length_c   1.000
_cell.angle_alpha   90.00
_cell.angle_beta   90.00
_cell.angle_gamma   90.00
#
_symmetry.space_group_name_H-M   'P 1'
#
loop_
_entity.id
_entity.type
_entity.pdbx_description
1 polymer ?
#
loop_
_entity_poly.entity_id
_entity_poly.type
_entity_poly.pdbx_seq_one_letter_code
_entity_poly.pdbx_strand_id
1 'polypeptide(L)'
;MSLIFSSCSTHDEVTAEKLDANTSKVNFTTSSRLQDYNEEYYQNMMSTLRSNIDDILNESKPANIDLYDYKVRLLKGELKLPEKSYQRISNVSENLLTYGRNLATTNNVDVNLEDDSELLALGGLFSPGDNINVTFPSDSQVVVNGNTLTWGEVGYCVAAAVGADFIWAIGASTTATWGAASLTRLFAKAASRFLGPVGVAIAVVTFGVCIANELND
;
A
#
# COMPACT_ATOMS: atom_id res chain seq x y z
N MET A 1 -26.26 -10.37 -41.77
CA MET A 1 -25.79 -11.77 -41.73
C MET A 1 -25.91 -12.20 -40.28
N SER A 2 -27.04 -12.80 -39.93
CA SER A 2 -27.33 -13.35 -38.60
C SER A 2 -27.29 -14.86 -38.69
N LEU A 3 -26.74 -15.51 -37.68
CA LEU A 3 -27.00 -16.92 -37.42
C LEU A 3 -27.48 -17.05 -35.97
N ILE A 4 -28.65 -17.68 -35.87
CA ILE A 4 -29.38 -18.10 -34.67
C ILE A 4 -29.16 -19.62 -34.53
N PHE A 5 -29.52 -20.14 -33.34
CA PHE A 5 -29.88 -21.53 -32.97
C PHE A 5 -28.77 -22.32 -32.27
N SER A 6 -29.02 -23.16 -31.26
CA SER A 6 -30.20 -23.53 -30.47
C SER A 6 -29.73 -24.36 -29.26
N SER A 7 -30.62 -24.53 -28.28
CA SER A 7 -30.52 -25.13 -26.94
C SER A 7 -30.35 -26.67 -26.84
N CYS A 8 -30.32 -27.11 -25.56
CA CYS A 8 -30.63 -28.41 -24.92
C CYS A 8 -29.43 -29.36 -24.69
N SER A 9 -29.31 -30.11 -23.58
CA SER A 9 -30.24 -30.57 -22.53
C SER A 9 -29.46 -31.02 -21.27
N THR A 10 -30.14 -31.11 -20.13
CA THR A 10 -29.71 -31.57 -18.79
C THR A 10 -29.85 -33.10 -18.57
N HIS A 11 -29.28 -33.56 -17.44
CA HIS A 11 -29.56 -34.76 -16.60
C HIS A 11 -28.79 -36.08 -16.87
N ASP A 12 -27.83 -36.48 -16.00
CA ASP A 12 -28.03 -37.27 -14.76
C ASP A 12 -26.74 -37.89 -14.16
N GLU A 13 -26.88 -38.32 -12.90
CA GLU A 13 -25.94 -38.64 -11.80
C GLU A 13 -24.92 -39.82 -11.89
N VAL A 14 -23.82 -39.61 -11.11
CA VAL A 14 -23.06 -40.53 -10.22
C VAL A 14 -22.12 -41.61 -10.82
N THR A 15 -20.81 -41.46 -10.54
CA THR A 15 -20.00 -42.44 -9.78
C THR A 15 -18.68 -41.82 -9.30
N ALA A 16 -18.26 -42.24 -8.11
CA ALA A 16 -17.14 -41.71 -7.34
C ALA A 16 -15.76 -42.18 -7.85
N GLU A 17 -14.73 -41.51 -7.30
CA GLU A 17 -13.35 -41.97 -7.12
C GLU A 17 -12.34 -41.75 -8.27
N LYS A 18 -11.64 -40.61 -8.25
CA LYS A 18 -10.24 -40.58 -7.78
C LYS A 18 -9.69 -39.16 -7.64
N LEU A 19 -9.04 -39.00 -6.49
CA LEU A 19 -8.18 -37.90 -6.06
C LEU A 19 -7.07 -37.65 -7.08
N ASP A 20 -6.89 -36.41 -7.54
CA ASP A 20 -5.58 -35.90 -7.93
C ASP A 20 -5.55 -34.37 -7.78
N ALA A 21 -4.41 -33.92 -7.26
CA ALA A 21 -4.21 -32.64 -6.59
C ALA A 21 -4.05 -31.45 -7.55
N ASN A 22 -4.20 -30.28 -6.94
CA ASN A 22 -3.59 -29.01 -7.33
C ASN A 22 -4.44 -28.07 -8.22
N THR A 23 -5.51 -27.56 -7.63
CA THR A 23 -6.02 -26.22 -7.95
C THR A 23 -6.48 -25.57 -6.64
N SER A 24 -5.54 -25.02 -5.88
CA SER A 24 -5.86 -24.08 -4.80
C SER A 24 -6.28 -22.74 -5.40
N LYS A 25 -7.46 -22.72 -6.04
CA LYS A 25 -8.30 -21.52 -6.02
C LYS A 25 -8.75 -21.39 -4.58
N VAL A 26 -8.07 -20.53 -3.83
CA VAL A 26 -8.47 -20.17 -2.47
C VAL A 26 -9.87 -19.59 -2.57
N ASN A 27 -10.84 -20.37 -2.11
CA ASN A 27 -12.20 -19.92 -1.92
C ASN A 27 -12.12 -18.77 -0.91
N PHE A 28 -12.32 -17.55 -1.40
CA PHE A 28 -12.56 -16.38 -0.59
C PHE A 28 -13.91 -16.60 0.11
N THR A 29 -13.87 -17.30 1.24
CA THR A 29 -15.03 -17.40 2.12
C THR A 29 -15.30 -16.01 2.67
N THR A 30 -16.40 -15.45 2.18
CA THR A 30 -17.13 -14.28 2.64
C THR A 30 -17.42 -14.39 4.14
N SER A 31 -16.39 -14.14 4.95
CA SER A 31 -16.46 -14.00 6.41
C SER A 31 -15.57 -12.85 6.89
N SER A 32 -15.38 -11.82 6.03
CA SER A 32 -14.97 -10.51 6.49
C SER A 32 -16.20 -9.83 7.09
N ARG A 33 -16.50 -10.14 8.37
CA ARG A 33 -17.10 -9.10 9.22
C ARG A 33 -16.25 -7.86 8.97
N LEU A 34 -16.88 -6.76 8.58
CA LEU A 34 -16.27 -5.44 8.58
C LEU A 34 -15.50 -5.32 9.90
N GLN A 35 -14.17 -5.50 9.84
CA GLN A 35 -13.35 -5.21 11.01
C GLN A 35 -13.53 -3.72 11.20
N ASP A 36 -14.03 -3.34 12.37
CA ASP A 36 -14.13 -1.94 12.75
C ASP A 36 -12.69 -1.49 13.01
N TYR A 37 -12.01 -1.08 11.94
CA TYR A 37 -10.64 -0.62 11.99
C TYR A 37 -10.64 0.69 12.77
N ASN A 38 -10.31 0.60 14.06
CA ASN A 38 -10.14 1.77 14.90
C ASN A 38 -8.67 2.23 14.88
N GLU A 39 -8.42 3.44 15.39
CA GLU A 39 -7.10 4.05 15.37
C GLU A 39 -6.04 3.19 16.09
N GLU A 40 -6.39 2.59 17.24
CA GLU A 40 -5.47 1.73 18.01
C GLU A 40 -5.03 0.50 17.20
N TYR A 41 -5.97 -0.19 16.56
CA TYR A 41 -5.68 -1.33 15.70
C TYR A 41 -4.80 -0.93 14.52
N TYR A 42 -5.11 0.21 13.88
CA TYR A 42 -4.34 0.75 12.77
C TYR A 42 -2.89 1.04 13.17
N GLN A 43 -2.67 1.75 14.28
CA GLN A 43 -1.34 2.08 14.77
C GLN A 43 -0.54 0.82 15.13
N ASN A 44 -1.17 -0.17 15.76
CA ASN A 44 -0.53 -1.45 16.05
C ASN A 44 -0.17 -2.23 14.77
N MET A 45 -1.05 -2.24 13.77
CA MET A 45 -0.81 -2.85 12.46
C MET A 45 0.40 -2.19 11.78
N MET A 46 0.44 -0.85 11.73
CA MET A 46 1.53 -0.10 11.10
C MET A 46 2.87 -0.28 11.83
N SER A 47 2.86 -0.27 13.17
CA SER A 47 4.04 -0.52 13.99
C SER A 47 4.58 -1.95 13.79
N THR A 48 3.68 -2.94 13.80
CA THR A 48 4.04 -4.34 13.56
C THR A 48 4.59 -4.55 12.15
N LEU A 49 3.96 -3.95 11.14
CA LEU A 49 4.41 -4.01 9.76
C LEU A 49 5.82 -3.42 9.62
N ARG A 50 6.06 -2.24 10.19
CA ARG A 50 7.38 -1.61 10.22
C ARG A 50 8.42 -2.53 10.84
N SER A 51 8.16 -3.06 12.04
CA SER A 51 9.11 -3.95 12.73
C SER A 51 9.44 -5.17 11.89
N ASN A 52 8.43 -5.82 11.33
CA ASN A 52 8.62 -7.00 10.49
C ASN A 52 9.43 -6.70 9.22
N ILE A 53 9.15 -5.58 8.55
CA ILE A 53 9.91 -5.15 7.38
C ILE A 53 11.37 -4.87 7.77
N ASP A 54 11.60 -4.17 8.87
CA ASP A 54 12.94 -3.81 9.35
C ASP A 54 13.77 -5.07 9.67
N ASP A 55 13.15 -6.05 10.32
CA ASP A 55 13.78 -7.34 10.62
C ASP A 55 14.13 -8.10 9.33
N ILE A 56 13.17 -8.22 8.40
CA ILE A 56 13.40 -8.91 7.11
C ILE A 56 14.51 -8.22 6.30
N LEU A 57 14.53 -6.90 6.28
CA LEU A 57 15.54 -6.14 5.56
C LEU A 57 16.91 -6.28 6.22
N ASN A 58 17.00 -6.21 7.55
CA ASN A 58 18.24 -6.41 8.30
C ASN A 58 18.91 -7.76 8.02
N GLU A 59 18.13 -8.84 7.81
CA GLU A 59 18.65 -10.15 7.44
C GLU A 59 19.35 -10.17 6.06
N SER A 60 18.92 -9.30 5.14
CA SER A 60 19.41 -9.25 3.75
C SER A 60 20.39 -8.10 3.48
N LYS A 61 20.51 -7.17 4.43
CA LYS A 61 21.26 -5.93 4.29
C LYS A 61 22.78 -6.19 4.26
N PRO A 62 23.53 -5.61 3.31
CA PRO A 62 24.98 -5.57 3.36
C PRO A 62 25.51 -4.98 4.67
N ALA A 63 26.63 -5.51 5.16
CA ALA A 63 27.20 -5.09 6.45
C ALA A 63 27.70 -3.63 6.48
N ASN A 64 28.00 -3.06 5.31
CA ASN A 64 28.61 -1.74 5.13
C ASN A 64 27.61 -0.58 4.90
N ILE A 65 26.30 -0.86 4.95
CA ILE A 65 25.26 0.17 4.84
C ILE A 65 24.31 0.04 6.03
N ASP A 66 23.77 1.15 6.51
CA ASP A 66 22.72 1.10 7.53
C ASP A 66 21.35 0.75 6.92
N LEU A 67 20.36 0.46 7.78
CA LEU A 67 19.04 0.01 7.33
C LEU A 67 18.28 1.10 6.57
N TYR A 68 18.47 2.36 6.94
CA TYR A 68 17.80 3.48 6.28
C TYR A 68 18.33 3.65 4.85
N ASP A 69 19.66 3.71 4.68
CA ASP A 69 20.30 3.78 3.37
C ASP A 69 19.95 2.56 2.51
N TYR A 70 19.84 1.36 3.11
CA TYR A 70 19.39 0.17 2.40
C TYR A 70 17.97 0.32 1.82
N LYS A 71 17.01 0.80 2.63
CA LYS A 71 15.63 1.05 2.17
C LYS A 71 15.59 2.06 1.03
N VAL A 72 16.30 3.18 1.16
CA VAL A 72 16.35 4.23 0.13
C VAL A 72 16.93 3.69 -1.17
N ARG A 73 18.03 2.93 -1.12
CA ARG A 73 18.65 2.34 -2.32
C ARG A 73 17.77 1.28 -2.99
N LEU A 74 17.02 0.50 -2.21
CA LEU A 74 16.01 -0.42 -2.71
C LEU A 74 14.90 0.32 -3.47
N LEU A 75 14.37 1.41 -2.90
CA LEU A 75 13.31 2.24 -3.49
C LEU A 75 13.79 3.03 -4.73
N LYS A 76 15.11 3.26 -4.87
CA LYS A 76 15.73 3.84 -6.07
C LYS A 76 16.11 2.81 -7.14
N GLY A 77 15.95 1.51 -6.86
CA GLY A 77 16.37 0.44 -7.75
C GLY A 77 17.89 0.26 -7.87
N GLU A 78 18.66 0.88 -6.98
CA GLU A 78 20.12 0.73 -6.92
C GLU A 78 20.53 -0.64 -6.36
N LEU A 79 19.65 -1.23 -5.53
CA LEU A 79 19.80 -2.56 -4.97
C LEU A 79 18.60 -3.43 -5.31
N LYS A 80 18.83 -4.74 -5.36
CA LYS A 80 17.77 -5.73 -5.55
C LYS A 80 17.45 -6.41 -4.23
N LEU A 81 16.17 -6.55 -3.95
CA LEU A 81 15.70 -7.31 -2.79
C LEU A 81 15.78 -8.82 -3.12
N PRO A 82 16.35 -9.67 -2.25
CA PRO A 82 16.29 -11.11 -2.44
C PRO A 82 14.85 -11.62 -2.46
N GLU A 83 14.56 -12.60 -3.32
CA GLU A 83 13.21 -13.17 -3.49
C GLU A 83 12.57 -13.62 -2.17
N LYS A 84 13.35 -14.25 -1.30
CA LYS A 84 12.88 -14.67 0.03
C LYS A 84 12.42 -13.49 0.89
N SER A 85 13.14 -12.37 0.83
CA SER A 85 12.77 -11.14 1.54
C SER A 85 11.55 -10.50 0.91
N TYR A 86 11.46 -10.48 -0.43
CA TYR A 86 10.29 -10.00 -1.17
C TYR A 86 9.00 -10.72 -0.75
N GLN A 87 9.01 -12.05 -0.79
CA GLN A 87 7.84 -12.87 -0.43
C GLN A 87 7.41 -12.67 1.02
N ARG A 88 8.39 -12.57 1.94
CA ARG A 88 8.09 -12.32 3.35
C ARG A 88 7.50 -10.93 3.57
N ILE A 89 8.02 -9.89 2.90
CA ILE A 89 7.45 -8.54 3.00
C ILE A 89 6.03 -8.55 2.45
N SER A 90 5.81 -9.14 1.27
CA SER A 90 4.48 -9.28 0.68
C SER A 90 3.49 -9.94 1.65
N ASN A 91 3.89 -11.01 2.33
CA ASN A 91 3.05 -11.73 3.29
C ASN A 91 2.75 -10.91 4.56
N VAL A 92 3.73 -10.21 5.13
CA VAL A 92 3.47 -9.37 6.33
C VAL A 92 2.66 -8.12 6.01
N SER A 93 2.60 -7.71 4.73
CA SER A 93 1.79 -6.59 4.25
C SER A 93 0.31 -6.93 4.01
N GLU A 94 -0.11 -8.19 4.12
CA GLU A 94 -1.51 -8.61 3.84
C GLU A 94 -2.56 -7.90 4.70
N ASN A 95 -2.24 -7.62 5.97
CA ASN A 95 -3.16 -6.89 6.85
C ASN A 95 -3.39 -5.47 6.36
N LEU A 96 -2.32 -4.77 5.95
CA LEU A 96 -2.40 -3.43 5.39
C LEU A 96 -3.16 -3.43 4.06
N LEU A 97 -2.92 -4.43 3.22
CA LEU A 97 -3.64 -4.62 1.96
C LEU A 97 -5.14 -4.80 2.18
N THR A 98 -5.50 -5.64 3.16
CA THR A 98 -6.90 -5.89 3.54
C THR A 98 -7.56 -4.63 4.08
N TYR A 99 -6.84 -3.88 4.92
CA TYR A 99 -7.29 -2.58 5.41
C TYR A 99 -7.52 -1.59 4.26
N GLY A 100 -6.55 -1.40 3.36
CA GLY A 100 -6.68 -0.52 2.21
C GLY A 100 -7.88 -0.87 1.32
N ARG A 101 -8.13 -2.17 1.10
CA ARG A 101 -9.32 -2.63 0.36
C ARG A 101 -10.63 -2.30 1.09
N ASN A 102 -10.67 -2.50 2.40
CA ASN A 102 -11.82 -2.12 3.21
C ASN A 102 -12.07 -0.61 3.17
N LEU A 103 -11.00 0.18 3.27
CA LEU A 103 -11.05 1.64 3.24
C LEU A 103 -11.57 2.16 1.90
N ALA A 104 -11.06 1.62 0.80
CA ALA A 104 -11.51 1.95 -0.57
C ALA A 104 -13.00 1.64 -0.76
N THR A 105 -13.43 0.45 -0.34
CA THR A 105 -14.82 -0.02 -0.53
C THR A 105 -15.80 0.78 0.32
N THR A 106 -15.44 1.04 1.59
CA THR A 106 -16.32 1.72 2.55
C THR A 106 -16.51 3.19 2.19
N ASN A 107 -15.46 3.85 1.72
CA ASN A 107 -15.47 5.28 1.39
C ASN A 107 -15.68 5.56 -0.11
N ASN A 108 -15.89 4.51 -0.92
CA ASN A 108 -16.03 4.60 -2.38
C ASN A 108 -14.89 5.41 -3.04
N VAL A 109 -13.65 5.13 -2.60
CA VAL A 109 -12.45 5.75 -3.15
C VAL A 109 -12.18 5.16 -4.52
N ASP A 110 -12.01 6.02 -5.53
CA ASP A 110 -11.66 5.61 -6.89
C ASP A 110 -10.19 5.14 -6.95
N VAL A 111 -9.93 3.91 -6.53
CA VAL A 111 -8.65 3.19 -6.66
C VAL A 111 -8.89 1.82 -7.29
N ASN A 112 -7.88 1.25 -7.92
CA ASN A 112 -7.96 -0.09 -8.47
C ASN A 112 -7.88 -1.16 -7.37
N LEU A 113 -8.99 -1.86 -7.10
CA LEU A 113 -9.06 -2.91 -6.08
C LEU A 113 -8.25 -4.19 -6.42
N GLU A 114 -7.79 -4.30 -7.67
CA GLU A 114 -6.90 -5.37 -8.15
C GLU A 114 -5.42 -4.96 -8.10
N ASP A 115 -5.11 -3.69 -7.84
CA ASP A 115 -3.73 -3.21 -7.71
C ASP A 115 -3.33 -3.14 -6.24
N ASP A 116 -2.56 -4.14 -5.79
CA ASP A 116 -2.04 -4.20 -4.44
C ASP A 116 -1.17 -2.97 -4.08
N SER A 117 -0.54 -2.34 -5.07
CA SER A 117 0.25 -1.11 -4.87
C SER A 117 -0.64 0.06 -4.46
N GLU A 118 -1.78 0.24 -5.15
CA GLU A 118 -2.74 1.30 -4.81
C GLU A 118 -3.39 1.03 -3.45
N LEU A 119 -3.74 -0.22 -3.16
CA LEU A 119 -4.33 -0.59 -1.88
C LEU A 119 -3.38 -0.42 -0.70
N LEU A 120 -2.10 -0.82 -0.85
CA LEU A 120 -1.08 -0.60 0.19
C LEU A 120 -0.79 0.88 0.40
N ALA A 121 -0.74 1.66 -0.68
CA ALA A 121 -0.58 3.11 -0.57
C ALA A 121 -1.78 3.75 0.13
N LEU A 122 -3.01 3.37 -0.23
CA LEU A 122 -4.21 3.89 0.40
C LEU A 122 -4.25 3.56 1.89
N GLY A 123 -4.06 2.28 2.23
CA GLY A 123 -4.05 1.84 3.62
C GLY A 123 -2.89 2.43 4.43
N GLY A 124 -1.79 2.79 3.78
CA GLY A 124 -0.61 3.35 4.43
C GLY A 124 -0.64 4.86 4.64
N LEU A 125 -1.34 5.58 3.77
CA LEU A 125 -1.40 7.04 3.77
C LEU A 125 -2.57 7.60 4.60
N PHE A 126 -3.61 6.81 4.83
CA PHE A 126 -4.83 7.27 5.49
C PHE A 126 -5.19 6.33 6.64
N SER A 127 -5.36 6.89 7.84
CA SER A 127 -5.88 6.20 9.02
C SER A 127 -7.42 6.14 9.01
N PRO A 128 -8.05 5.30 9.84
CA PRO A 128 -9.51 5.19 9.88
C PRO A 128 -10.22 6.48 10.29
N GLY A 129 -9.53 7.40 10.98
CA GLY A 129 -10.07 8.69 11.39
C GLY A 129 -9.90 9.81 10.36
N ASP A 130 -9.15 9.55 9.28
CA ASP A 130 -8.84 10.58 8.29
C ASP A 130 -10.04 10.89 7.39
N ASN A 131 -10.18 12.16 7.03
CA ASN A 131 -11.19 12.58 6.08
C ASN A 131 -10.72 12.34 4.64
N ILE A 132 -11.01 11.17 4.10
CA ILE A 132 -10.56 10.76 2.75
C ILE A 132 -11.18 11.61 1.63
N ASN A 133 -12.25 12.36 1.93
CA ASN A 133 -12.89 13.30 1.01
C ASN A 133 -12.26 14.69 1.02
N VAL A 134 -11.24 14.95 1.86
CA VAL A 134 -10.50 16.22 1.74
C VAL A 134 -9.70 16.24 0.46
N THR A 135 -9.75 17.41 -0.19
CA THR A 135 -8.77 17.79 -1.19
C THR A 135 -7.64 18.49 -0.48
N PHE A 136 -6.40 18.17 -0.85
CA PHE A 136 -5.21 18.81 -0.31
C PHE A 136 -4.80 19.93 -1.27
N PRO A 137 -5.03 21.21 -0.93
CA PRO A 137 -4.39 22.32 -1.63
C PRO A 137 -2.88 22.24 -1.47
N SER A 138 -2.14 22.57 -2.54
CA SER A 138 -0.67 22.61 -2.58
C SER A 138 -0.02 23.60 -1.60
N ASP A 139 -0.81 24.41 -0.89
CA ASP A 139 -0.37 25.46 0.06
C ASP A 139 -0.84 25.19 1.52
N SER A 140 -1.41 24.01 1.79
CA SER A 140 -2.01 23.71 3.10
C SER A 140 -1.00 23.21 4.13
N GLN A 141 -1.02 23.74 5.34
CA GLN A 141 -0.32 23.08 6.44
C GLN A 141 -0.97 21.71 6.72
N VAL A 142 -0.17 20.67 6.93
CA VAL A 142 -0.66 19.33 7.25
C VAL A 142 -0.71 19.20 8.78
N VAL A 143 -1.91 19.07 9.34
CA VAL A 143 -2.07 18.90 10.79
C VAL A 143 -2.14 17.41 11.10
N VAL A 144 -1.15 16.89 11.84
CA VAL A 144 -1.14 15.51 12.34
C VAL A 144 -1.09 15.55 13.85
N ASN A 145 -2.06 14.93 14.53
CA ASN A 145 -2.15 14.88 16.00
C ASN A 145 -2.07 16.25 16.71
N GLY A 146 -2.52 17.32 16.07
CA GLY A 146 -2.49 18.69 16.63
C GLY A 146 -1.19 19.46 16.37
N ASN A 147 -0.17 18.80 15.81
CA ASN A 147 1.05 19.45 15.35
C ASN A 147 0.93 19.82 13.87
N THR A 148 1.45 20.98 13.51
CA THR A 148 1.32 21.55 12.16
C THR A 148 2.63 21.31 11.42
N LEU A 149 2.64 20.35 10.50
CA LEU A 149 3.77 20.10 9.59
C LEU A 149 3.69 21.03 8.39
N THR A 150 4.84 21.58 8.03
CA THR A 150 5.03 22.28 6.77
C THR A 150 5.09 21.28 5.61
N TRP A 151 4.68 21.70 4.42
CA TRP A 151 4.92 20.91 3.20
C TRP A 151 6.41 20.61 2.95
N GLY A 152 7.32 21.39 3.55
CA GLY A 152 8.75 21.13 3.49
C GLY A 152 9.13 19.84 4.22
N GLU A 153 8.63 19.64 5.43
CA GLU A 153 8.90 18.44 6.26
C GLU A 153 8.22 17.20 5.66
N VAL A 154 6.94 17.33 5.28
CA VAL A 154 6.22 16.26 4.56
C VAL A 154 6.93 15.94 3.25
N GLY A 155 7.35 16.96 2.50
CA GLY A 155 8.08 16.83 1.25
C GLY A 155 9.42 16.12 1.44
N TYR A 156 10.16 16.41 2.51
CA TYR A 156 11.40 15.73 2.85
C TYR A 156 11.16 14.23 3.11
N CYS A 157 10.13 13.90 3.90
CA CYS A 157 9.75 12.53 4.17
C CYS A 157 9.32 11.75 2.93
N VAL A 158 8.55 12.39 2.04
CA VAL A 158 8.18 11.76 0.77
C VAL A 158 9.40 11.65 -0.17
N ALA A 159 10.32 12.62 -0.17
CA ALA A 159 11.56 12.54 -0.94
C ALA A 159 12.36 11.30 -0.56
N ALA A 160 12.44 11.01 0.73
CA ALA A 160 13.16 9.85 1.26
C ALA A 160 12.48 8.53 0.89
N ALA A 161 11.15 8.46 1.00
CA ALA A 161 10.39 7.25 0.80
C ALA A 161 10.11 6.90 -0.67
N VAL A 162 9.89 7.91 -1.51
CA VAL A 162 9.37 7.73 -2.87
C VAL A 162 10.31 8.35 -3.92
N GLY A 163 11.16 9.27 -3.51
CA GLY A 163 12.11 9.96 -4.38
C GLY A 163 11.58 11.27 -4.93
N ALA A 164 12.45 11.96 -5.69
CA ALA A 164 12.16 13.26 -6.28
C ALA A 164 11.03 13.22 -7.33
N ASP A 165 10.76 12.07 -7.94
CA ASP A 165 9.72 11.90 -8.96
C ASP A 165 8.33 12.30 -8.43
N PHE A 166 8.01 11.94 -7.19
CA PHE A 166 6.75 12.32 -6.56
C PHE A 166 6.67 13.82 -6.29
N ILE A 167 7.77 14.41 -5.80
CA ILE A 167 7.86 15.85 -5.50
C ILE A 167 7.72 16.67 -6.77
N TRP A 168 8.36 16.26 -7.86
CA TRP A 168 8.21 16.91 -9.16
C TRP A 168 6.77 16.82 -9.68
N ALA A 169 6.11 15.68 -9.51
CA ALA A 169 4.73 15.50 -9.95
C ALA A 169 3.74 16.39 -9.18
N ILE A 170 3.91 16.55 -7.88
CA ILE A 170 3.06 17.44 -7.06
C ILE A 170 3.45 18.91 -7.25
N GLY A 171 4.75 19.22 -7.22
CA GLY A 171 5.27 20.59 -7.28
C GLY A 171 5.07 21.28 -8.63
N ALA A 172 4.94 20.52 -9.72
CA ALA A 172 4.56 21.08 -11.03
C ALA A 172 3.12 21.64 -11.04
N SER A 173 2.31 21.33 -10.04
CA SER A 173 0.88 21.61 -10.02
C SER A 173 0.52 22.60 -8.90
N THR A 174 0.95 23.86 -9.02
CA THR A 174 0.73 24.94 -8.03
C THR A 174 -0.73 25.36 -7.84
N THR A 175 -1.66 24.79 -8.60
CA THR A 175 -3.11 25.03 -8.50
C THR A 175 -3.93 23.74 -8.39
N ALA A 176 -3.29 22.56 -8.32
CA ALA A 176 -4.02 21.29 -8.26
C ALA A 176 -4.43 20.96 -6.82
N THR A 177 -5.73 20.77 -6.63
CA THR A 177 -6.28 20.08 -5.46
C THR A 177 -6.17 18.58 -5.68
N TRP A 178 -5.44 17.89 -4.82
CA TRP A 178 -5.28 16.44 -4.91
C TRP A 178 -6.27 15.75 -3.98
N GLY A 179 -7.09 14.83 -4.51
CA GLY A 179 -7.93 13.95 -3.71
C GLY A 179 -7.17 12.68 -3.29
N ALA A 180 -7.67 11.96 -2.29
CA ALA A 180 -7.04 10.74 -1.78
C ALA A 180 -6.70 9.72 -2.87
N ALA A 181 -7.65 9.42 -3.77
CA ALA A 181 -7.43 8.55 -4.93
C ALA A 181 -6.23 8.97 -5.79
N SER A 182 -6.12 10.26 -6.12
CA SER A 182 -5.03 10.77 -6.95
C SER A 182 -3.67 10.74 -6.25
N LEU A 183 -3.64 11.03 -4.94
CA LEU A 183 -2.43 10.93 -4.13
C LEU A 183 -1.97 9.48 -3.98
N THR A 184 -2.90 8.58 -3.66
CA THR A 184 -2.65 7.14 -3.58
C THR A 184 -2.05 6.62 -4.87
N ARG A 185 -2.66 6.91 -6.02
CA ARG A 185 -2.16 6.46 -7.33
C ARG A 185 -0.76 7.02 -7.61
N LEU A 186 -0.54 8.30 -7.32
CA LEU A 186 0.75 8.92 -7.55
C LEU A 186 1.84 8.30 -6.65
N PHE A 187 1.53 8.11 -5.37
CA PHE A 187 2.42 7.49 -4.40
C PHE A 187 2.72 6.05 -4.79
N ALA A 188 1.68 5.25 -5.06
CA ALA A 188 1.80 3.87 -5.48
C ALA A 188 2.67 3.75 -6.73
N LYS A 189 2.42 4.57 -7.76
CA LYS A 189 3.19 4.54 -9.01
C LYS A 189 4.67 4.86 -8.80
N ALA A 190 4.97 5.84 -7.96
CA ALA A 190 6.35 6.23 -7.71
C ALA A 190 7.08 5.22 -6.81
N ALA A 191 6.43 4.73 -5.75
CA ALA A 191 7.02 3.75 -4.83
C ALA A 191 7.12 2.32 -5.40
N SER A 192 6.22 1.94 -6.30
CA SER A 192 6.20 0.60 -6.93
C SER A 192 7.20 0.44 -8.08
N ARG A 193 7.87 1.51 -8.50
CA ARG A 193 8.69 1.54 -9.72
C ARG A 193 9.70 0.39 -9.84
N PHE A 194 10.33 -0.01 -8.73
CA PHE A 194 11.39 -1.01 -8.74
C PHE A 194 11.06 -2.31 -8.03
N LEU A 195 10.14 -2.27 -7.07
CA LEU A 195 9.80 -3.42 -6.21
C LEU A 195 8.29 -3.72 -6.19
N GLY A 196 7.50 -3.13 -7.08
CA GLY A 196 6.06 -3.38 -7.14
C GLY A 196 5.36 -3.04 -5.81
N PRO A 197 4.36 -3.83 -5.39
CA PRO A 197 3.65 -3.64 -4.13
C PRO A 197 4.57 -3.66 -2.89
N VAL A 198 5.64 -4.47 -2.92
CA VAL A 198 6.63 -4.54 -1.82
C VAL A 198 7.37 -3.20 -1.68
N GLY A 199 7.67 -2.52 -2.79
CA GLY A 199 8.22 -1.17 -2.77
C GLY A 199 7.30 -0.18 -2.07
N VAL A 200 5.99 -0.27 -2.34
CA VAL A 200 5.00 0.57 -1.66
C VAL A 200 4.96 0.29 -0.16
N ALA A 201 4.96 -0.98 0.26
CA ALA A 201 4.97 -1.32 1.67
C ALA A 201 6.18 -0.72 2.41
N ILE A 202 7.38 -0.84 1.81
CA ILE A 202 8.61 -0.25 2.37
C ILE A 202 8.52 1.28 2.39
N ALA A 203 8.01 1.90 1.33
CA ALA A 203 7.87 3.35 1.24
C ALA A 203 6.89 3.90 2.27
N VAL A 204 5.72 3.27 2.45
CA VAL A 204 4.71 3.66 3.44
C VAL A 204 5.30 3.63 4.85
N VAL A 205 5.96 2.54 5.26
CA VAL A 205 6.53 2.47 6.60
C VAL A 205 7.69 3.45 6.78
N THR A 206 8.48 3.69 5.73
CA THR A 206 9.58 4.68 5.77
C THR A 206 9.03 6.10 5.91
N PHE A 207 7.98 6.41 5.15
CA PHE A 207 7.28 7.68 5.20
C PHE A 207 6.65 7.92 6.58
N GLY A 208 5.90 6.95 7.10
CA GLY A 208 5.24 7.06 8.40
C GLY A 208 6.22 7.29 9.56
N VAL A 209 7.40 6.67 9.51
CA VAL A 209 8.46 6.90 10.51
C VAL A 209 9.05 8.30 10.41
N CYS A 210 9.28 8.78 9.19
CA CYS A 210 9.80 10.11 9.00
C CYS A 210 8.82 11.17 9.52
N ILE A 211 7.53 11.06 9.17
CA ILE A 211 6.48 11.96 9.69
C ILE A 211 6.42 11.89 11.21
N ALA A 212 6.49 10.70 11.81
CA ALA A 212 6.47 10.56 13.26
C ALA A 212 7.67 11.23 13.95
N ASN A 213 8.84 11.26 13.30
CA ASN A 213 10.01 11.97 13.85
C ASN A 213 9.83 13.48 13.76
N GLU A 214 9.38 14.01 12.62
CA GLU A 214 9.13 15.45 12.43
C GLU A 214 8.05 15.99 13.38
N LEU A 215 7.15 15.13 13.87
CA LEU A 215 6.12 15.52 14.85
C LEU A 215 6.64 15.61 16.29
N ASN A 216 7.80 15.03 16.60
CA ASN A 216 8.39 14.98 17.93
C ASN A 216 9.58 15.94 18.12
N ASP A 217 10.03 16.61 17.06
CA ASP A 217 11.07 17.65 17.07
C ASP A 217 10.48 19.06 17.27
#